data_AF-A0A183D2V0-F1
#
_entry.id   AF-A0A183D2V0-F1
#
_cell.length_a   1.000
_cell.length_b   1.000
_cell.length_c   1.000
_cell.angle_alpha   90.00
_cell.angle_beta   90.00
_cell.angle_gamma   90.00
#
_symmetry.space_group_name_H-M   'P 1'
#
loop_
_entity.id
_entity.type
_entity.pdbx_description
1 polymer ?
#
loop_
_entity_poly.entity_id
_entity_poly.type
_entity_poly.pdbx_seq_one_letter_code
_entity_poly.pdbx_strand_id
1 'polypeptide(L)'
;MNQQRSRRFRASKDAAEKIEQIAEIRARLESEGYPLPPKKEDEEHFDSNCITPGTPFMSRLAVALRYYVHQRLNSDPGWAKIAVTF
;
A
#
# COMPACT_ATOMS: atom_id res chain seq x y z
N MET A 1 -5.21 -16.22 12.69
CA MET A 1 -5.77 -15.74 11.40
C MET A 1 -6.97 -14.80 11.54
N ASN A 2 -7.81 -14.93 12.58
CA ASN A 2 -9.00 -14.06 12.78
C ASN A 2 -8.67 -12.57 12.97
N GLN A 3 -7.53 -12.23 13.59
CA GLN A 3 -7.10 -10.83 13.70
C GLN A 3 -6.79 -10.19 12.35
N GLN A 4 -6.12 -10.91 11.44
CA GLN A 4 -5.81 -10.40 10.10
C GLN A 4 -7.08 -10.24 9.27
N ARG A 5 -8.02 -11.20 9.37
CA ARG A 5 -9.33 -11.10 8.71
C ARG A 5 -10.12 -9.88 9.20
N SER A 6 -10.21 -9.67 10.52
CA SER A 6 -10.90 -8.51 11.11
C SER A 6 -10.27 -7.18 10.68
N ARG A 7 -8.94 -7.10 10.62
CA ARG A 7 -8.23 -5.89 10.18
C ARG A 7 -8.49 -5.58 8.70
N ARG A 8 -8.39 -6.58 7.82
CA ARG A 8 -8.61 -6.40 6.38
C ARG A 8 -10.05 -6.02 6.07
N PHE A 9 -11.01 -6.66 6.73
CA PHE A 9 -12.42 -6.33 6.57
C PHE A 9 -12.72 -4.89 6.99
N ARG A 10 -12.18 -4.43 8.14
CA ARG A 10 -12.28 -3.03 8.57
C ARG A 10 -11.61 -2.08 7.59
N ALA A 11 -10.38 -2.35 7.17
CA ALA A 11 -9.66 -1.47 6.25
C ALA A 11 -10.39 -1.28 4.92
N SER A 12 -10.95 -2.34 4.33
CA SER A 12 -11.76 -2.23 3.11
C SER A 12 -13.05 -1.44 3.33
N LYS A 13 -13.70 -1.61 4.49
CA LYS A 13 -14.90 -0.86 4.85
C LYS A 13 -14.59 0.64 5.04
N ASP A 14 -13.58 0.96 5.85
CA ASP A 14 -13.15 2.34 6.14
C ASP A 14 -12.72 3.06 4.85
N ALA A 15 -12.09 2.36 3.91
CA ALA A 15 -11.73 2.91 2.60
C ALA A 15 -12.96 3.27 1.76
N ALA A 16 -13.98 2.39 1.72
CA ALA A 16 -15.22 2.66 1.00
C ALA A 16 -16.00 3.84 1.61
N GLU A 17 -16.14 3.87 2.94
CA GLU A 17 -16.80 4.97 3.66
C GLU A 17 -16.07 6.30 3.42
N LYS A 18 -14.73 6.28 3.39
CA LYS A 18 -13.95 7.48 3.10
C LYS A 18 -14.16 8.00 1.67
N ILE A 19 -14.28 7.11 0.69
CA ILE A 19 -14.55 7.50 -0.71
C ILE A 19 -15.92 8.17 -0.81
N GLU A 20 -16.94 7.59 -0.17
CA GLU A 20 -18.30 8.13 -0.12
C GLU A 20 -18.34 9.51 0.55
N GLN A 21 -17.72 9.64 1.73
CA GLN A 21 -17.62 10.92 2.44
C GLN A 21 -16.92 12.01 1.62
N ILE A 22 -15.83 11.67 0.93
CA ILE A 22 -15.14 12.61 0.05
C ILE A 22 -16.07 13.06 -1.09
N ALA A 23 -16.84 12.14 -1.68
CA ALA A 23 -17.78 12.47 -2.75
C ALA A 23 -18.92 13.37 -2.26
N GLU A 24 -19.50 13.09 -1.09
CA GLU A 24 -20.54 13.92 -0.48
C GLU A 24 -20.05 15.34 -0.15
N ILE A 25 -18.88 15.45 0.50
CA ILE A 25 -18.28 16.74 0.85
C ILE A 25 -18.00 17.55 -0.41
N ARG A 26 -17.50 16.89 -1.46
CA ARG A 26 -17.21 17.54 -2.74
C ARG A 26 -18.49 18.07 -3.39
N ALA A 27 -19.54 17.25 -3.47
CA ALA A 27 -20.83 17.65 -4.04
C ALA A 27 -21.45 18.83 -3.29
N ARG A 28 -21.37 18.84 -1.95
CA ARG A 28 -21.83 19.96 -1.13
C ARG A 28 -21.06 21.24 -1.45
N LEU A 29 -19.72 21.19 -1.47
CA LEU A 29 -18.88 22.36 -1.75
C LEU A 29 -19.07 22.88 -3.19
N GLU A 30 -19.31 22.01 -4.17
CA GLU A 30 -19.68 22.40 -5.53
C GLU A 30 -21.03 23.13 -5.55
N SER A 31 -22.03 22.66 -4.80
CA SER A 31 -23.34 23.32 -4.70
C SER A 31 -23.29 24.69 -3.99
N GLU A 32 -22.34 24.88 -3.08
CA GLU A 32 -22.07 26.15 -2.39
C GLU A 32 -21.19 27.11 -3.23
N GLY A 33 -20.70 26.69 -4.40
CA GLY A 33 -19.92 27.52 -5.31
C GLY A 33 -18.43 27.68 -4.95
N TYR A 34 -17.89 26.84 -4.08
CA TYR A 34 -16.47 26.87 -3.74
C TYR A 34 -15.61 26.31 -4.89
N PRO A 35 -14.47 26.95 -5.22
CA PRO A 35 -13.54 26.40 -6.20
C PRO A 35 -12.86 25.15 -5.63
N LEU A 36 -12.99 24.01 -6.32
CA LEU A 36 -12.39 22.74 -5.92
C LEU A 36 -11.25 22.33 -6.86
N PRO A 37 -10.17 21.70 -6.34
CA PRO A 37 -9.16 21.10 -7.19
C PRO A 37 -9.78 20.01 -8.06
N PRO A 38 -9.22 19.71 -9.25
CA PRO A 38 -9.72 18.64 -10.11
C PRO A 38 -9.81 17.33 -9.31
N LYS A 39 -10.77 16.46 -9.67
CA LYS A 39 -10.76 15.09 -9.14
C LYS A 39 -9.39 14.52 -9.47
N LYS A 40 -8.70 13.99 -8.45
CA LYS A 40 -7.57 13.12 -8.74
C LYS A 40 -8.10 12.01 -9.63
N GLU A 41 -7.36 11.69 -10.69
CA GLU A 41 -7.63 10.49 -11.45
C GLU A 41 -7.67 9.31 -10.47
N ASP A 42 -8.38 8.25 -10.84
CA ASP A 42 -8.37 6.99 -10.10
C ASP A 42 -6.93 6.43 -10.17
N GLU A 43 -6.02 7.01 -9.39
CA GLU A 43 -4.68 6.51 -9.16
C GLU A 43 -4.88 5.08 -8.68
N GLU A 44 -4.19 4.12 -9.32
CA GLU A 44 -4.23 2.72 -8.89
C GLU A 44 -3.84 2.65 -7.41
N HIS A 45 -4.84 2.63 -6.54
CA HIS A 45 -4.62 2.55 -5.11
C HIS A 45 -3.92 1.22 -4.84
N PHE A 46 -2.83 1.29 -4.08
CA PHE A 46 -2.09 0.09 -3.71
C PHE A 46 -3.00 -0.83 -2.87
N ASP A 47 -3.36 -1.97 -3.44
CA ASP A 47 -4.14 -2.98 -2.73
C ASP A 47 -3.29 -3.62 -1.63
N SER A 48 -3.46 -3.13 -0.40
CA SER A 48 -2.74 -3.65 0.77
C SER A 48 -3.06 -5.11 1.08
N ASN A 49 -4.15 -5.66 0.54
CA ASN A 49 -4.47 -7.08 0.64
C ASN A 49 -3.45 -7.95 -0.11
N CYS A 50 -2.72 -7.40 -1.07
CA CYS A 50 -1.68 -8.14 -1.77
C CYS A 50 -0.50 -8.52 -0.83
N ILE A 51 -0.35 -7.89 0.34
CA ILE A 51 0.66 -8.22 1.35
C ILE A 51 0.21 -9.44 2.17
N THR A 52 0.07 -10.58 1.50
CA THR A 52 -0.33 -11.86 2.10
C THR A 52 0.46 -13.00 1.45
N PRO A 53 0.88 -14.03 2.20
CA PRO A 53 1.54 -15.18 1.60
C PRO A 53 0.70 -15.78 0.46
N GLY A 54 1.37 -16.15 -0.64
CA GLY A 54 0.74 -16.76 -1.81
C GLY A 54 0.30 -15.77 -2.90
N THR A 55 0.42 -14.46 -2.70
CA THR A 55 0.14 -13.49 -3.76
C THR A 55 1.34 -13.33 -4.71
N PRO A 56 1.10 -12.98 -5.99
CA PRO A 56 2.19 -12.66 -6.93
C PRO A 56 3.07 -11.49 -6.45
N PHE A 57 2.49 -10.55 -5.71
CA PHE A 57 3.23 -9.44 -5.11
C PHE A 57 4.30 -9.96 -4.14
N MET A 58 3.93 -10.85 -3.21
CA MET A 58 4.88 -11.40 -2.24
C MET A 58 5.96 -12.25 -2.90
N SER A 59 5.65 -12.96 -3.98
CA SER A 59 6.66 -13.70 -4.77
C SER A 59 7.68 -12.76 -5.41
N ARG A 60 7.23 -11.67 -6.05
CA ARG A 60 8.13 -10.66 -6.63
C ARG A 60 8.95 -9.94 -5.56
N LEU A 61 8.31 -9.59 -4.45
CA LEU A 61 8.97 -8.94 -3.32
C LEU A 61 10.10 -9.82 -2.76
N ALA A 62 9.88 -11.13 -2.62
CA ALA A 62 10.90 -12.04 -2.13
C ALA A 62 12.13 -12.10 -3.06
N VAL A 63 11.92 -12.14 -4.38
CA VAL A 63 13.02 -12.08 -5.36
C VAL A 63 13.77 -10.75 -5.27
N ALA A 64 13.04 -9.64 -5.21
CA ALA A 64 13.63 -8.30 -5.11
C ALA A 64 14.47 -8.13 -3.84
N LEU A 65 13.99 -8.62 -2.69
CA LEU A 65 14.71 -8.54 -1.41
C LEU A 65 15.96 -9.42 -1.40
N ARG A 66 15.91 -10.63 -1.96
CA ARG A 66 17.11 -11.47 -2.11
C ARG A 66 18.17 -10.78 -2.95
N TYR A 67 17.78 -10.23 -4.09
CA TYR A 67 18.69 -9.46 -4.93
C TYR A 67 19.28 -8.26 -4.19
N TYR A 68 18.44 -7.50 -3.48
CA TYR A 68 18.89 -6.36 -2.69
C TYR A 68 19.93 -6.74 -1.63
N VAL A 69 19.71 -7.84 -0.90
CA VAL A 69 20.68 -8.34 0.09
C VAL A 69 22.00 -8.71 -0.57
N HIS A 70 21.99 -9.44 -1.68
CA HIS A 70 23.20 -9.75 -2.43
C HIS A 70 23.93 -8.50 -2.93
N GLN A 71 23.19 -7.52 -3.44
CA GLN A 71 23.76 -6.26 -3.89
C GLN A 71 24.45 -5.54 -2.72
N ARG A 72 23.80 -5.44 -1.56
CA ARG A 72 24.36 -4.76 -0.38
C ARG A 72 25.60 -5.45 0.15
N LEU A 73 25.59 -6.77 0.30
CA LEU A 73 26.75 -7.54 0.76
C LEU A 73 27.97 -7.36 -0.16
N ASN A 74 27.76 -7.18 -1.46
CA ASN A 74 28.84 -7.05 -2.44
C ASN A 74 29.33 -5.62 -2.66
N SER A 75 28.51 -4.60 -2.38
CA SER A 75 28.81 -3.20 -2.74
C SER A 75 28.96 -2.26 -1.56
N ASP A 76 28.45 -2.63 -0.37
CA ASP A 76 28.46 -1.79 0.81
C ASP A 76 29.45 -2.34 1.86
N PRO A 77 30.58 -1.66 2.13
CA PRO A 77 31.53 -2.09 3.16
C PRO A 77 30.91 -2.21 4.57
N GLY A 78 29.83 -1.46 4.85
CA GLY A 78 29.08 -1.58 6.10
C GLY A 78 28.40 -2.94 6.28
N TRP A 79 28.21 -3.68 5.18
CA TRP A 79 27.58 -5.00 5.17
C TRP A 79 28.61 -6.15 5.19
N ALA A 80 29.92 -5.86 5.15
CA ALA A 80 30.95 -6.89 4.96
C ALA A 80 31.10 -7.88 6.12
N LYS A 81 30.61 -7.55 7.33
CA LYS A 81 30.77 -8.38 8.55
C LYS A 81 29.43 -8.78 9.18
N ILE A 82 28.33 -8.69 8.44
CA ILE A 82 27.01 -9.05 8.94
C ILE A 82 26.50 -10.31 8.25
N ALA A 83 25.87 -11.17 9.04
CA ALA A 83 25.09 -12.29 8.52
C ALA A 83 23.64 -11.83 8.34
N VAL A 84 23.09 -11.98 7.14
CA VAL A 84 21.72 -11.59 6.81
C VAL A 84 20.87 -12.84 6.61
N THR A 85 19.74 -12.91 7.30
CA THR A 85 18.75 -14.00 7.16
C THR A 85 17.49 -13.49 6.46
N PHE A 86 16.96 -14.28 5.53
CA PHE A 86 15.75 -13.99 4.74
C PHE A 86 14.85 -15.21 4.63
#